data_AF-A0A672QQ20-F1
#
_entry.id   AF-A0A672QQ20-F1
#
_cell.length_a   1.000
_cell.length_b   1.000
_cell.length_c   1.000
_cell.angle_alpha   90.00
_cell.angle_beta   90.00
_cell.angle_gamma   90.00
#
_symmetry.space_group_name_H-M   'P 1'
#
loop_
_entity.id
_entity.type
_entity.pdbx_description
1 polymer ?
#
loop_
_entity_poly.entity_id
_entity_poly.type
_entity_poly.pdbx_seq_one_letter_code
_entity_poly.pdbx_strand_id
1 'polypeptide(L)'
;HIMGEPVTNKKVISHLKKQLKPAPVRDLVFTPNGSLTLVSASRDKTLRIWDLAKKGASPHVLRGPDYWVFRCSISPDCSVIASVSVCLH
;
A
#
# COMPACT_ATOMS: atom_id res chain seq x y z
N HIS A 1 -12.83 -28.65 4.77
CA HIS A 1 -11.51 -27.97 4.77
C HIS A 1 -11.42 -27.14 3.49
N ILE A 2 -11.97 -25.92 3.49
CA ILE A 2 -11.98 -25.06 2.29
C ILE A 2 -10.73 -24.20 2.33
N MET A 3 -9.68 -24.67 1.66
CA MET A 3 -8.55 -23.82 1.25
C MET A 3 -9.01 -23.10 -0.01
N GLY A 4 -9.57 -21.90 0.14
CA GLY A 4 -9.82 -21.01 -0.98
C GLY A 4 -8.48 -20.48 -1.49
N GLU A 5 -8.11 -20.83 -2.72
CA GLU A 5 -6.97 -20.23 -3.41
C GLU A 5 -7.06 -18.69 -3.32
N PRO A 6 -5.98 -18.00 -2.90
CA PRO A 6 -6.01 -16.55 -2.84
C PRO A 6 -6.20 -16.02 -4.26
N VAL A 7 -7.33 -15.34 -4.50
CA VAL A 7 -7.67 -14.69 -5.78
C VAL A 7 -6.68 -13.55 -6.01
N THR A 8 -5.51 -13.92 -6.50
CA THR A 8 -4.36 -13.03 -6.61
C THR A 8 -4.45 -12.34 -7.96
N ASN A 9 -4.92 -11.10 -7.98
CA ASN A 9 -5.05 -10.33 -9.22
C ASN A 9 -3.67 -9.90 -9.74
N LYS A 10 -3.07 -10.75 -10.59
CA LYS A 10 -1.72 -10.58 -11.18
C LYS A 10 -1.51 -9.23 -11.87
N LYS A 11 -2.59 -8.58 -12.32
CA LYS A 11 -2.58 -7.29 -13.01
C LYS A 11 -2.26 -6.10 -12.09
N VAL A 12 -2.72 -6.19 -10.83
CA VAL A 12 -2.39 -5.21 -9.80
C VAL A 12 -0.91 -5.34 -9.46
N ILE A 13 -0.44 -6.56 -9.18
CA ILE A 13 0.97 -6.84 -8.84
C ILE A 13 1.95 -6.35 -9.91
N SER A 14 1.65 -6.55 -11.19
CA SER A 14 2.53 -6.11 -12.27
C SER A 14 2.56 -4.59 -12.44
N HIS A 15 1.44 -3.90 -12.19
CA HIS A 15 1.39 -2.45 -12.20
C HIS A 15 2.16 -1.85 -11.01
N LEU A 16 2.08 -2.46 -9.82
CA LEU A 16 2.82 -2.06 -8.61
C LEU A 16 4.35 -2.07 -8.83
N LYS A 17 4.89 -3.03 -9.62
CA LYS A 17 6.33 -3.19 -9.84
C LYS A 17 6.97 -2.09 -10.70
N LYS A 18 6.18 -1.31 -11.45
CA LYS A 18 6.71 -0.49 -12.55
C LYS A 18 7.24 0.89 -12.13
N GLN A 19 7.04 1.34 -10.88
CA GLN A 19 7.17 2.77 -10.56
C GLN A 19 8.30 3.29 -9.63
N LEU A 20 9.05 2.53 -8.83
CA LEU A 20 10.30 3.05 -8.21
C LEU A 20 11.30 1.92 -7.88
N LYS A 21 12.55 2.31 -7.52
CA LYS A 21 13.65 1.45 -7.01
C LYS A 21 13.08 0.19 -6.33
N PRO A 22 13.51 -1.02 -6.74
CA PRO A 22 12.87 -2.26 -6.30
C PRO A 22 13.12 -2.50 -4.81
N ALA A 23 12.25 -1.93 -3.98
CA ALA A 23 12.20 -2.18 -2.56
C ALA A 23 10.94 -2.99 -2.26
N PRO A 24 11.01 -3.97 -1.33
CA PRO A 24 9.87 -4.81 -1.03
C PRO A 24 8.74 -4.00 -0.39
N VAL A 25 7.52 -4.20 -0.91
CA VAL A 25 6.28 -3.83 -0.22
C VAL A 25 6.14 -4.71 1.01
N ARG A 26 5.86 -4.10 2.15
CA ARG A 26 5.81 -4.75 3.46
C ARG A 26 4.40 -4.98 3.96
N ASP A 27 3.49 -4.10 3.56
CA ASP A 27 2.11 -4.14 4.03
C ASP A 27 1.15 -3.51 3.02
N LEU A 28 -0.11 -3.94 3.09
CA LEU A 28 -1.19 -3.52 2.20
C LEU A 28 -2.51 -3.47 2.99
N VAL A 29 -3.27 -2.38 2.85
CA VAL A 29 -4.56 -2.22 3.54
C VAL A 29 -5.57 -1.52 2.64
N PHE A 30 -6.79 -2.05 2.60
CA PHE A 30 -7.93 -1.44 1.91
C PHE A 30 -8.68 -0.48 2.83
N THR A 31 -9.29 0.54 2.26
CA THR A 31 -10.22 1.40 3.00
C THR A 31 -11.48 0.62 3.38
N PRO A 32 -11.95 0.67 4.64
CA PRO A 32 -13.12 -0.07 5.10
C PRO A 32 -14.46 0.46 4.56
N ASN A 33 -14.50 1.68 4.01
CA ASN A 33 -15.72 2.33 3.51
C ASN A 33 -16.23 1.80 2.14
N GLY A 34 -15.67 0.70 1.63
CA GLY A 34 -16.03 0.17 0.31
C GLY A 34 -15.47 0.95 -0.88
N SER A 35 -14.67 2.00 -0.64
CA SER A 35 -13.90 2.65 -1.70
C SER A 35 -12.83 1.67 -2.22
N LEU A 36 -12.60 1.70 -3.54
CA LEU A 36 -11.53 0.95 -4.19
C LEU A 36 -10.16 1.63 -3.99
N THR A 37 -9.90 2.10 -2.76
CA THR A 37 -8.65 2.74 -2.38
C THR A 37 -7.79 1.74 -1.60
N LEU A 38 -6.54 1.60 -2.02
CA LEU A 38 -5.56 0.73 -1.40
C LEU A 38 -4.36 1.55 -0.93
N VAL A 39 -3.86 1.28 0.27
CA VAL A 39 -2.62 1.86 0.78
C VAL A 39 -1.55 0.78 0.84
N SER A 40 -0.35 1.10 0.37
CA SER A 40 0.81 0.20 0.42
C SER A 40 1.99 0.85 1.15
N ALA A 41 2.62 0.11 2.06
CA ALA A 41 3.85 0.49 2.75
C ALA A 41 5.07 -0.20 2.15
N SER A 42 6.17 0.54 1.97
CA SER A 42 7.37 0.04 1.28
C SER A 42 8.68 0.43 1.97
N ARG A 43 9.69 -0.43 1.80
CA ARG A 43 11.09 -0.11 2.17
C ARG A 43 11.72 0.98 1.30
N ASP A 44 11.05 1.42 0.23
CA ASP A 44 11.47 2.61 -0.52
C ASP A 44 11.21 3.92 0.24
N LYS A 45 10.76 3.82 1.50
CA LYS A 45 10.46 4.94 2.42
C LYS A 45 9.19 5.69 2.03
N THR A 46 8.31 5.05 1.27
CA THR A 46 7.05 5.64 0.83
C THR A 46 5.85 4.84 1.29
N LEU A 47 4.78 5.58 1.57
CA LEU A 47 3.41 5.08 1.52
C LEU A 47 2.83 5.48 0.17
N ARG A 48 2.01 4.61 -0.41
CA ARG A 48 1.33 4.91 -1.66
C ARG A 48 -0.14 4.62 -1.57
N ILE A 49 -0.93 5.56 -2.06
CA ILE A 49 -2.38 5.47 -2.13
C ILE A 49 -2.76 5.21 -3.58
N TRP A 50 -3.44 4.10 -3.81
CA TRP A 50 -3.87 3.64 -5.12
C TRP A 50 -5.39 3.79 -5.22
N ASP A 51 -5.84 4.65 -6.13
CA ASP A 51 -7.23 4.67 -6.56
C ASP A 51 -7.40 3.60 -7.64
N LEU A 52 -7.94 2.44 -7.25
CA LEU A 52 -8.16 1.32 -8.15
C LEU A 52 -9.45 1.47 -8.98
N ALA A 53 -10.32 2.43 -8.65
CA ALA A 53 -11.47 2.75 -9.49
C ALA A 53 -11.01 3.42 -10.80
N LYS A 54 -9.92 4.20 -10.74
CA LYS A 54 -9.30 4.82 -11.92
C LYS A 54 -8.24 3.89 -12.52
N LYS A 55 -8.66 3.11 -13.50
CA LYS A 55 -7.77 2.21 -14.24
C LYS A 55 -6.57 2.97 -14.84
N GLY A 56 -5.36 2.58 -14.44
CA GLY A 56 -4.11 3.15 -14.96
C GLY A 56 -3.67 4.46 -14.29
N ALA A 57 -4.37 4.91 -13.24
CA ALA A 57 -3.91 6.04 -12.45
C ALA A 57 -2.62 5.68 -11.71
N SER A 58 -1.66 6.60 -11.72
CA SER A 58 -0.49 6.50 -10.86
C SER A 58 -0.91 6.69 -9.39
N PRO A 59 -0.28 5.99 -8.45
CA PRO A 59 -0.55 6.17 -7.04
C PRO A 59 -0.15 7.57 -6.59
N HIS A 60 -0.88 8.09 -5.61
CA HIS A 60 -0.40 9.22 -4.84
C HIS A 60 0.71 8.72 -3.90
N VAL A 61 1.88 9.36 -3.94
CA VAL A 61 3.06 8.94 -3.17
C VAL A 61 3.22 9.87 -1.98
N LEU A 62 3.02 9.33 -0.78
CA LEU A 62 3.32 9.99 0.47
C LEU A 62 4.75 9.63 0.86
N ARG A 63 5.65 10.60 0.73
CA ARG A 63 7.02 10.48 1.23
C ARG A 63 6.98 10.78 2.72
N GLY A 64 6.97 9.68 3.48
CA GLY A 64 7.06 9.71 4.93
C GLY A 64 8.52 9.72 5.39
N PRO A 65 8.75 9.45 6.68
CA PRO A 65 10.06 9.58 7.35
C PRO A 65 11.22 8.97 6.56
N ASP A 66 12.45 9.44 6.82
CA ASP A 66 13.70 9.04 6.13
C ASP A 66 14.10 7.55 6.24
N TYR A 67 13.16 6.68 6.63
CA TYR A 67 13.36 5.28 6.96
C TYR A 67 12.27 4.37 6.38
N TRP A 68 12.45 3.06 6.53
CA TRP A 68 11.59 2.04 5.94
C TRP A 68 10.22 1.95 6.61
N VAL A 69 9.15 1.96 5.82
CA VAL A 69 7.80 1.75 6.33
C VAL A 69 7.50 0.25 6.37
N PHE A 70 7.12 -0.25 7.55
CA PHE A 70 6.89 -1.69 7.77
C PHE A 70 5.42 -2.07 7.79
N ARG A 71 4.57 -1.26 8.40
CA ARG A 71 3.13 -1.50 8.51
C ARG A 71 2.35 -0.23 8.30
N CYS A 72 1.11 -0.38 7.84
CA CYS A 72 0.14 0.70 7.73
C CYS A 72 -1.25 0.24 8.17
N SER A 73 -2.04 1.17 8.70
CA SER A 73 -3.44 0.94 9.07
C SER A 73 -4.29 2.16 8.70
N ILE A 74 -5.58 1.94 8.46
CA ILE A 74 -6.54 2.99 8.14
C ILE A 74 -7.58 3.03 9.26
N SER A 75 -7.92 4.23 9.72
CA SER A 75 -9.00 4.41 10.69
C SER A 75 -10.36 3.95 10.11
N PRO A 76 -11.31 3.48 10.95
CA PRO A 76 -12.61 3.01 10.45
C PRO A 76 -13.41 4.06 9.66
N ASP A 77 -13.27 5.33 10.02
CA ASP A 77 -13.87 6.49 9.34
C ASP A 77 -13.10 6.93 8.08
N CYS A 78 -11.99 6.26 7.74
CA CYS A 78 -11.11 6.55 6.61
C CYS A 78 -10.47 7.94 6.61
N SER A 79 -10.44 8.64 7.75
CA SER A 79 -9.87 9.98 7.85
C SER A 79 -8.36 9.99 8.09
N VAL A 80 -7.80 8.91 8.65
CA VAL A 80 -6.40 8.83 9.07
C VAL A 80 -5.72 7.55 8.57
N ILE A 81 -4.49 7.70 8.09
CA ILE A 81 -3.57 6.60 7.81
C ILE A 81 -2.46 6.63 8.85
N ALA A 82 -2.32 5.55 9.61
CA ALA A 82 -1.21 5.34 10.52
C ALA A 82 -0.13 4.50 9.84
N SER A 83 1.14 4.80 10.12
CA SER A 83 2.26 3.98 9.64
C SER A 83 3.37 3.92 10.68
N VAL A 84 4.15 2.85 10.62
CA VAL A 84 5.29 2.64 11.52
C VAL A 84 6.57 2.40 10.73
N SER A 85 7.64 3.01 11.22
CA SER A 85 8.97 2.97 10.63
C SER A 85 10.01 2.84 11.73
N VAL A 86 11.14 2.19 11.44
CA VAL A 86 12.29 2.15 12.37
C VAL A 86 13.13 3.39 12.17
N CYS A 87 13.48 4.10 13.23
CA CYS A 87 14.53 5.12 13.18
C CYS A 87 15.84 4.41 13.59
N LEU A 88 16.80 4.32 12.68
CA LEU A 88 18.15 3.85 13.03
C LEU A 88 18.97 5.08 13.36
N HIS A 89 19.37 5.23 14.62
CA HIS A 89 20.44 6.15 15.02
C HIS A 89 21.80 5.50 14.81
#